data_AF-A0A1V6F997-F1
#
_entry.id   AF-A0A1V6F997-F1
#
_cell.length_a   1.000
_cell.length_b   1.000
_cell.length_c   1.000
_cell.angle_alpha   90.00
_cell.angle_beta   90.00
_cell.angle_gamma   90.00
#
_symmetry.space_group_name_H-M   'P 1'
#
loop_
_entity.id
_entity.type
_entity.pdbx_description
1 polymer ?
#
loop_
_entity_poly.entity_id
_entity_poly.type
_entity_poly.pdbx_seq_one_letter_code
_entity_poly.pdbx_strand_id
1 'polypeptide(L)'
;MTKSTNQANNQICFEERDFFGSRYRCLLMTHLGKERLYAQLNTLCKHPNVPISFDPKKDNFLPQGFCQPSEQMLTNLRDETIKKVLTEEKQLELWDWWLEVGSRVTSTPTWDLISTCKIDNCRGLLLVEAKAYNGENSPAGKTDDGNINNHKKIKGAIEQAREALGDITEITWGIQRDSYYQMSNRFAWAWKLASLGIPVVLLYLGFLSAEDMQAKGYRIYQNKADLFNEFQSDEITRIVPYEAWEKPLDVKDSSGDKTLFVPLLRSLSCNVSLS
;
A
#
# COMPACT_ATOMS: atom_id res chain seq x y z
N MET A 1 31.36 -4.86 -9.10
CA MET A 1 31.39 -3.47 -9.60
C MET A 1 30.64 -2.60 -8.61
N THR A 2 31.38 -1.64 -8.08
CA THR A 2 31.06 -0.70 -7.01
C THR A 2 29.83 0.15 -7.32
N LYS A 3 28.81 0.12 -6.45
CA LYS A 3 27.73 1.11 -6.46
C LYS A 3 28.25 2.38 -5.77
N SER A 4 28.70 3.32 -6.60
CA SER A 4 28.94 4.70 -6.18
C SER A 4 27.61 5.37 -5.86
N THR A 5 27.54 5.97 -4.68
CA THR A 5 26.70 7.13 -4.38
C THR A 5 26.85 8.15 -5.50
N ASN A 6 25.74 8.59 -6.10
CA ASN A 6 25.71 9.71 -7.04
C ASN A 6 24.76 10.77 -6.50
N GLN A 7 25.31 11.67 -5.70
CA GLN A 7 24.68 12.94 -5.31
C GLN A 7 25.04 14.08 -6.31
N ALA A 8 25.61 13.75 -7.47
CA ALA A 8 26.36 14.73 -8.28
C ALA A 8 26.00 14.86 -9.77
N ASN A 9 24.92 14.23 -10.26
CA ASN A 9 24.48 14.43 -11.66
C ASN A 9 23.06 14.99 -11.68
N ASN A 10 22.89 16.17 -12.31
CA ASN A 10 21.61 16.73 -12.77
C ASN A 10 20.96 15.80 -13.81
N GLN A 11 20.62 14.58 -13.39
CA GLN A 11 19.95 13.59 -14.20
C GLN A 11 18.45 13.77 -13.97
N ILE A 12 17.69 13.82 -15.06
CA ILE A 12 16.22 13.80 -14.97
C ILE A 12 15.84 12.50 -14.24
N CYS A 13 15.34 12.61 -13.02
CA CYS A 13 15.00 11.47 -12.16
C CYS A 13 13.59 10.94 -12.39
N PHE A 14 12.86 11.48 -13.37
CA PHE A 14 11.46 11.13 -13.65
C PHE A 14 11.23 10.70 -15.10
N GLU A 15 10.24 9.85 -15.30
CA GLU A 15 9.81 9.30 -16.59
C GLU A 15 8.43 9.85 -16.98
N GLU A 16 8.02 9.73 -18.25
CA GLU A 16 6.70 10.21 -18.72
C GLU A 16 5.54 9.66 -17.88
N ARG A 17 5.64 8.39 -17.45
CA ARG A 17 4.64 7.75 -16.59
C ARG A 17 4.47 8.42 -15.22
N ASP A 18 5.45 9.21 -14.75
CA ASP A 18 5.41 9.88 -13.46
C ASP A 18 4.44 11.07 -13.44
N PHE A 19 3.94 11.49 -14.61
CA PHE A 19 3.03 12.64 -14.75
C PHE A 19 1.57 12.23 -14.98
N PHE A 20 1.23 10.97 -14.75
CA PHE A 20 -0.14 10.48 -14.87
C PHE A 20 -0.63 9.69 -13.67
N GLY A 21 -1.95 9.65 -13.52
CA GLY A 21 -2.67 8.75 -12.64
C GLY A 21 -2.39 8.97 -11.16
N SER A 22 -2.51 7.88 -10.40
CA SER A 22 -2.26 7.84 -8.96
C SER A 22 -0.81 8.15 -8.64
N ARG A 23 0.12 7.63 -9.44
CA ARG A 23 1.56 7.86 -9.32
C ARG A 23 1.93 9.35 -9.30
N TYR A 24 1.47 10.12 -10.29
CA TYR A 24 1.72 11.57 -10.32
C TYR A 24 1.27 12.29 -9.05
N ARG A 25 0.12 11.89 -8.52
CA ARG A 25 -0.49 12.54 -7.36
C ARG A 25 0.19 12.14 -6.06
N CYS A 26 0.63 10.89 -5.94
CA CYS A 26 1.50 10.46 -4.85
C CYS A 26 2.84 11.22 -4.87
N LEU A 27 3.42 11.44 -6.06
CA LEU A 27 4.63 12.25 -6.20
C LEU A 27 4.39 13.72 -5.85
N LEU A 28 3.27 14.31 -6.27
CA LEU A 28 2.89 15.66 -5.83
C LEU A 28 2.76 15.75 -4.32
N MET A 29 1.99 14.86 -3.69
CA MET A 29 1.78 14.84 -2.24
C MET A 29 3.11 14.74 -1.47
N THR A 30 4.00 13.85 -1.92
CA THR A 30 5.30 13.62 -1.27
C THR A 30 6.31 14.73 -1.55
N HIS A 31 6.17 15.46 -2.67
CA HIS A 31 7.01 16.60 -3.01
C HIS A 31 6.76 17.83 -2.13
N LEU A 32 5.58 17.95 -1.50
CA LEU A 32 5.24 19.06 -0.60
C LEU A 32 6.06 19.09 0.71
N GLY A 33 6.82 18.02 0.98
CA GLY A 33 7.62 17.86 2.21
C GLY A 33 6.82 17.29 3.39
N LYS A 34 7.56 16.90 4.44
CA LYS A 34 7.01 16.17 5.61
C LYS A 34 5.85 16.87 6.29
N GLU A 35 5.96 18.16 6.56
CA GLU A 35 4.94 18.91 7.31
C GLU A 35 3.57 18.87 6.61
N ARG A 36 3.53 19.24 5.33
CA ARG A 36 2.30 19.26 4.53
C ARG A 36 1.77 17.85 4.29
N LEU A 37 2.64 16.89 3.94
CA LEU A 37 2.23 15.50 3.76
C LEU A 37 1.63 14.93 5.05
N TYR A 38 2.27 15.11 6.20
CA TYR A 38 1.83 14.51 7.45
C TYR A 38 0.58 15.18 8.02
N ALA A 39 0.37 16.48 7.81
CA ALA A 39 -0.92 17.11 8.10
C ALA A 39 -2.07 16.45 7.29
N GLN A 40 -1.81 16.17 6.01
CA GLN A 40 -2.77 15.52 5.14
C GLN A 40 -2.99 14.05 5.50
N LEU A 41 -1.93 13.29 5.80
CA LEU A 41 -2.03 11.90 6.25
C LEU A 41 -2.71 11.77 7.63
N ASN A 42 -2.49 12.70 8.56
CA ASN A 42 -3.22 12.76 9.83
C ASN A 42 -4.73 12.96 9.60
N THR A 43 -5.12 13.69 8.55
CA THR A 43 -6.53 13.88 8.18
C THR A 43 -7.09 12.63 7.50
N LEU A 44 -6.37 12.07 6.53
CA LEU A 44 -6.80 10.88 5.79
C LEU A 44 -6.88 9.64 6.69
N CYS A 45 -5.90 9.43 7.56
CA CYS A 45 -5.84 8.28 8.46
C CYS A 45 -6.61 8.49 9.77
N LYS A 46 -7.36 9.60 9.91
CA LYS A 46 -8.20 9.81 11.09
C LYS A 46 -9.20 8.67 11.21
N HIS A 47 -9.20 8.03 12.38
CA HIS A 47 -10.05 6.91 12.72
C HIS A 47 -10.67 7.16 14.11
N PRO A 48 -11.95 6.85 14.35
CA PRO A 48 -12.63 7.17 15.62
C PRO A 48 -12.08 6.41 16.83
N ASN A 49 -11.62 5.17 16.63
CA ASN A 49 -11.27 4.26 17.73
C ASN A 49 -9.78 3.93 17.80
N VAL A 50 -8.98 4.33 16.81
CA VAL A 50 -7.56 3.98 16.74
C VAL A 50 -6.77 5.27 16.50
N PRO A 51 -5.98 5.75 17.46
CA PRO A 51 -5.19 6.95 17.26
C PRO A 51 -4.05 6.62 16.29
N ILE A 52 -4.05 7.30 15.15
CA ILE A 52 -3.02 7.22 14.12
C ILE A 52 -2.39 8.60 13.98
N SER A 53 -1.07 8.69 14.06
CA SER A 53 -0.36 9.97 13.99
C SER A 53 0.99 9.87 13.28
N PHE A 54 1.39 10.96 12.63
CA PHE A 54 2.66 11.11 11.90
C PHE A 54 3.47 12.27 12.50
N ASP A 55 4.74 12.04 12.82
CA ASP A 55 5.67 13.02 13.42
C ASP A 55 6.81 13.36 12.43
N PRO A 56 6.85 14.59 11.87
CA PRO A 56 7.88 15.02 10.90
C PRO A 56 9.33 14.82 11.37
N LYS A 57 9.57 14.76 12.68
CA LYS A 57 10.91 14.59 13.26
C LYS A 57 11.31 13.13 13.45
N LYS A 58 10.34 12.21 13.51
CA LYS A 58 10.58 10.79 13.86
C LYS A 58 10.18 9.81 12.77
N ASP A 59 9.36 10.26 11.83
CA ASP A 59 8.85 9.45 10.74
C ASP A 59 9.50 9.80 9.41
N ASN A 60 9.47 8.83 8.50
CA ASN A 60 9.88 9.03 7.13
C ASN A 60 8.93 8.34 6.16
N PHE A 61 8.97 8.76 4.90
CA PHE A 61 8.13 8.25 3.84
C PHE A 61 8.91 8.03 2.53
N LEU A 62 8.35 7.18 1.67
CA LEU A 62 8.81 6.89 0.32
C LEU A 62 7.59 6.79 -0.61
N PRO A 63 7.64 7.24 -1.88
CA PRO A 63 8.74 7.97 -2.53
C PRO A 63 8.94 9.40 -1.97
N GLN A 64 10.03 10.07 -2.34
CA GLN A 64 10.32 11.44 -1.89
C GLN A 64 10.16 12.46 -3.03
N GLY A 65 8.93 12.54 -3.55
CA GLY A 65 8.58 13.40 -4.67
C GLY A 65 9.33 13.07 -5.96
N PHE A 66 9.37 14.03 -6.90
CA PHE A 66 9.99 13.85 -8.21
C PHE A 66 11.51 13.66 -8.20
N CYS A 67 12.18 13.98 -7.08
CA CYS A 67 13.62 13.77 -6.94
C CYS A 67 13.98 12.31 -6.65
N GLN A 68 13.08 11.57 -5.99
CA GLN A 68 13.23 10.15 -5.71
C GLN A 68 11.88 9.44 -5.90
N PRO A 69 11.40 9.29 -7.15
CA PRO A 69 10.03 8.89 -7.44
C PRO A 69 9.80 7.37 -7.39
N SER A 70 10.84 6.60 -7.07
CA SER A 70 10.75 5.14 -7.06
C SER A 70 9.81 4.67 -5.96
N GLU A 71 8.71 4.03 -6.37
CA GLU A 71 7.92 3.19 -5.48
C GLU A 71 8.79 2.04 -4.97
N GLN A 72 8.48 1.57 -3.77
CA GLN A 72 9.35 0.65 -3.06
C GLN A 72 8.66 -0.67 -2.78
N MET A 73 9.46 -1.73 -2.79
CA MET A 73 9.08 -3.03 -2.27
C MET A 73 9.43 -3.10 -0.79
N LEU A 74 8.62 -3.81 -0.01
CA LEU A 74 8.88 -3.97 1.43
C LEU A 74 10.10 -4.84 1.73
N THR A 75 10.53 -5.69 0.79
CA THR A 75 11.58 -6.69 1.00
C THR A 75 12.99 -6.20 0.66
N ASN A 76 13.16 -4.92 0.33
CA ASN A 76 14.48 -4.35 0.04
C ASN A 76 14.62 -2.87 0.43
N LEU A 77 13.89 -2.46 1.48
CA LEU A 77 13.91 -1.09 1.99
C LEU A 77 15.26 -0.77 2.63
N ARG A 78 15.82 0.36 2.22
CA ARG A 78 17.12 0.86 2.71
C ARG A 78 17.00 2.09 3.61
N ASP A 79 15.80 2.62 3.78
CA ASP A 79 15.58 3.81 4.60
C ASP A 79 15.78 3.49 6.09
N GLU A 80 16.67 4.23 6.74
CA GLU A 80 17.05 3.99 8.14
C GLU A 80 15.94 4.27 9.16
N THR A 81 14.92 5.05 8.79
CA THR A 81 13.77 5.28 9.67
C THR A 81 12.79 4.12 9.57
N ILE A 82 12.48 3.70 8.34
CA ILE A 82 11.59 2.56 8.10
C ILE A 82 12.21 1.25 8.62
N LYS A 83 13.53 1.05 8.49
CA LYS A 83 14.24 -0.14 8.99
C LYS A 83 14.16 -0.34 10.51
N LYS A 84 13.86 0.72 11.29
CA LYS A 84 13.61 0.60 12.73
C LYS A 84 12.26 -0.05 13.05
N VAL A 85 11.35 -0.09 12.08
CA VAL A 85 10.04 -0.74 12.18
C VAL A 85 10.06 -2.06 11.42
N LEU A 86 10.51 -2.04 10.16
CA LEU A 86 10.64 -3.21 9.29
C LEU A 86 12.13 -3.59 9.15
N THR A 87 12.61 -4.35 10.13
CA THR A 87 14.02 -4.81 10.20
C THR A 87 14.39 -5.70 9.01
N GLU A 88 15.68 -5.82 8.72
CA GLU A 88 16.17 -6.68 7.62
C GLU A 88 15.73 -8.14 7.78
N GLU A 89 15.67 -8.64 9.02
CA GLU A 89 15.13 -9.96 9.35
C GLU A 89 13.66 -10.08 8.92
N LYS A 90 12.80 -9.14 9.30
CA LYS A 90 11.39 -9.14 8.88
C LYS A 90 11.21 -8.96 7.37
N GLN A 91 12.10 -8.19 6.72
CA GLN A 91 12.10 -8.08 5.25
C GLN A 91 12.43 -9.42 4.59
N LEU A 92 13.37 -10.18 5.15
CA LEU A 92 13.72 -11.52 4.69
C LEU A 92 12.56 -12.50 4.94
N GLU A 93 11.95 -12.47 6.12
CA GLU A 93 10.77 -13.29 6.41
C GLU A 93 9.60 -13.02 5.46
N LEU A 94 9.35 -11.75 5.11
CA LEU A 94 8.36 -11.38 4.10
C LEU A 94 8.71 -11.92 2.72
N TRP A 95 9.99 -11.84 2.36
CA TRP A 95 10.49 -12.35 1.08
C TRP A 95 10.34 -13.88 1.00
N ASP A 96 10.79 -14.60 2.03
CA ASP A 96 10.72 -16.05 2.14
C ASP A 96 9.27 -16.54 2.21
N TRP A 97 8.37 -15.79 2.84
CA TRP A 97 6.95 -16.11 2.87
C TRP A 97 6.32 -15.98 1.48
N TRP A 98 6.69 -14.97 0.70
CA TRP A 98 6.05 -14.67 -0.57
C TRP A 98 6.64 -15.43 -1.76
N LEU A 99 7.96 -15.67 -1.78
CA LEU A 99 8.69 -16.20 -2.93
C LEU A 99 9.43 -17.49 -2.58
N GLU A 100 9.42 -18.46 -3.50
CA GLU A 100 10.14 -19.72 -3.35
C GLU A 100 11.57 -19.58 -3.84
N VAL A 101 11.73 -18.91 -4.98
CA VAL A 101 13.02 -18.72 -5.64
C VAL A 101 13.19 -17.25 -6.05
N GLY A 102 14.31 -16.68 -5.65
CA GLY A 102 14.76 -15.35 -6.05
C GLY A 102 15.47 -15.31 -7.37
N SER A 103 15.25 -14.25 -8.13
CA SER A 103 16.07 -13.89 -9.28
C SER A 103 16.16 -12.37 -9.37
N ARG A 104 17.02 -11.84 -10.25
CA ARG A 104 17.14 -10.40 -10.50
C ARG A 104 15.86 -9.74 -11.03
N VAL A 105 14.91 -10.52 -11.56
CA VAL A 105 13.63 -10.05 -12.10
C VAL A 105 12.44 -10.32 -11.18
N THR A 106 12.62 -11.08 -10.11
CA THR A 106 11.51 -11.40 -9.20
C THR A 106 11.22 -10.21 -8.29
N SER A 107 10.11 -9.54 -8.52
CA SER A 107 9.61 -8.43 -7.68
C SER A 107 8.57 -8.94 -6.69
N THR A 108 8.58 -8.34 -5.50
CA THR A 108 7.45 -8.36 -4.58
C THR A 108 6.57 -7.13 -4.87
N PRO A 109 5.37 -7.03 -4.29
CA PRO A 109 4.50 -5.90 -4.56
C PRO A 109 5.15 -4.55 -4.20
N THR A 110 5.07 -3.58 -5.11
CA THR A 110 5.47 -2.18 -4.87
C THR A 110 4.33 -1.39 -4.27
N TRP A 111 4.61 -0.34 -3.52
CA TRP A 111 3.58 0.50 -2.88
C TRP A 111 3.69 1.95 -3.35
N ASP A 112 2.53 2.57 -3.60
CA ASP A 112 2.44 3.95 -4.08
C ASP A 112 3.03 4.95 -3.06
N LEU A 113 2.78 4.68 -1.77
CA LEU A 113 3.40 5.39 -0.66
C LEU A 113 3.56 4.46 0.55
N ILE A 114 4.72 4.57 1.21
CA ILE A 114 5.01 3.94 2.49
C ILE A 114 5.40 5.06 3.45
N SER A 115 4.90 5.03 4.69
CA SER A 115 5.38 5.91 5.75
C SER A 115 5.47 5.16 7.06
N THR A 116 6.47 5.45 7.90
CA THR A 116 6.34 5.12 9.32
C THR A 116 5.31 6.03 9.97
N CYS A 117 4.66 5.51 11.00
CA CYS A 117 3.71 6.27 11.82
C CYS A 117 3.57 5.62 13.20
N LYS A 118 2.74 6.22 14.04
CA LYS A 118 2.32 5.67 15.33
C LYS A 118 0.85 5.25 15.23
N ILE A 119 0.54 3.99 15.54
CA ILE A 119 -0.79 3.36 15.49
C ILE A 119 -1.06 2.77 16.89
N ASP A 120 -2.08 3.28 17.57
CA ASP A 120 -2.39 2.93 18.96
C ASP A 120 -1.17 2.89 19.89
N ASN A 121 -0.43 3.99 19.85
CA ASN A 121 0.82 4.16 20.56
C ASN A 121 2.03 3.31 20.16
N CYS A 122 1.88 2.36 19.26
CA CYS A 122 2.95 1.52 18.74
C CYS A 122 3.52 2.10 17.44
N ARG A 123 4.83 1.93 17.19
CA ARG A 123 5.41 2.28 15.89
C ARG A 123 4.95 1.26 14.85
N GLY A 124 4.50 1.73 13.70
CA GLY A 124 3.97 0.91 12.62
C GLY A 124 4.19 1.53 11.25
N LEU A 125 3.49 0.98 10.26
CA LEU A 125 3.57 1.41 8.87
C LEU A 125 2.20 1.85 8.35
N LEU A 126 2.20 2.95 7.60
CA LEU A 126 1.17 3.27 6.63
C LEU A 126 1.62 2.71 5.27
N LEU A 127 0.73 1.97 4.62
CA LEU A 127 0.85 1.52 3.25
C LEU A 127 -0.29 2.11 2.42
N VAL A 128 0.02 2.75 1.31
CA VAL A 128 -0.98 3.35 0.42
C VAL A 128 -1.03 2.58 -0.90
N GLU A 129 -2.24 2.24 -1.30
CA GLU A 129 -2.59 1.83 -2.66
C GLU A 129 -3.53 2.91 -3.22
N ALA A 130 -3.08 3.64 -4.23
CA ALA A 130 -3.76 4.81 -4.75
C ALA A 130 -4.39 4.53 -6.12
N LYS A 131 -5.60 5.06 -6.33
CA LYS A 131 -6.38 4.95 -7.56
C LYS A 131 -6.72 6.33 -8.09
N ALA A 132 -6.71 6.51 -9.41
CA ALA A 132 -7.07 7.78 -10.05
C ALA A 132 -8.30 7.68 -10.95
N TYR A 133 -8.74 6.47 -11.31
CA TYR A 133 -9.91 6.29 -12.17
C TYR A 133 -10.62 4.96 -11.92
N ASN A 134 -11.86 4.85 -12.39
CA ASN A 134 -12.68 3.66 -12.25
C ASN A 134 -12.13 2.47 -13.04
N GLY A 135 -12.15 1.28 -12.42
CA GLY A 135 -11.72 0.05 -13.09
C GLY A 135 -10.20 -0.13 -13.12
N GLU A 136 -9.46 0.71 -12.39
CA GLU A 136 -8.04 0.49 -12.10
C GLU A 136 -7.84 -0.76 -11.20
N ASN A 137 -8.89 -1.18 -10.48
CA ASN A 137 -8.97 -2.49 -9.86
C ASN A 137 -9.16 -3.58 -10.93
N SER A 138 -8.06 -4.02 -11.52
CA SER A 138 -8.08 -5.05 -12.55
C SER A 138 -8.65 -6.38 -12.01
N PRO A 139 -9.62 -7.01 -12.68
CA PRO A 139 -10.11 -8.35 -12.32
C PRO A 139 -9.07 -9.43 -12.61
N ALA A 140 -7.95 -9.10 -13.27
CA ALA A 140 -6.91 -10.04 -13.64
C ALA A 140 -6.25 -10.69 -12.43
N GLY A 141 -5.89 -11.96 -12.60
CA GLY A 141 -5.01 -12.68 -11.70
C GLY A 141 -3.53 -12.31 -11.87
N LYS A 142 -2.67 -12.96 -11.10
CA LYS A 142 -1.22 -12.84 -11.28
C LYS A 142 -0.83 -13.34 -12.68
N THR A 143 -0.14 -12.49 -13.44
CA THR A 143 0.44 -12.85 -14.74
C THR A 143 1.36 -14.06 -14.63
N ASP A 144 1.21 -15.02 -15.53
CA ASP A 144 2.14 -16.14 -15.66
C ASP A 144 3.49 -15.63 -16.18
N ASP A 145 4.53 -15.80 -15.35
CA ASP A 145 5.91 -15.42 -15.64
C ASP A 145 6.79 -16.66 -15.87
N GLY A 146 6.16 -17.83 -16.03
CA GLY A 146 6.83 -19.13 -16.18
C GLY A 146 7.40 -19.70 -14.89
N ASN A 147 7.31 -18.97 -13.75
CA ASN A 147 7.81 -19.44 -12.47
C ASN A 147 6.70 -20.09 -11.63
N ILE A 148 6.37 -21.33 -11.98
CA ILE A 148 5.30 -22.13 -11.35
C ILE A 148 5.46 -22.22 -9.82
N ASN A 149 6.69 -22.29 -9.32
CA ASN A 149 6.95 -22.40 -7.88
C ASN A 149 6.59 -21.12 -7.13
N ASN A 150 6.99 -19.95 -7.64
CA ASN A 150 6.57 -18.67 -7.08
C ASN A 150 5.05 -18.47 -7.20
N HIS A 151 4.45 -18.88 -8.31
CA HIS A 151 3.00 -18.87 -8.46
C HIS A 151 2.25 -19.70 -7.41
N LYS A 152 2.77 -20.88 -7.08
CA LYS A 152 2.21 -21.73 -6.00
C LYS A 152 2.41 -21.09 -4.64
N LYS A 153 3.59 -20.55 -4.35
CA LYS A 153 3.88 -19.94 -3.05
C LYS A 153 3.04 -18.69 -2.79
N ILE A 154 2.92 -17.82 -3.79
CA ILE A 154 2.07 -16.63 -3.71
C ILE A 154 0.60 -17.01 -3.50
N LYS A 155 0.12 -18.07 -4.18
CA LYS A 155 -1.22 -18.60 -3.94
C LYS A 155 -1.40 -19.02 -2.48
N GLY A 156 -0.49 -19.83 -1.95
CA GLY A 156 -0.52 -20.28 -0.55
C GLY A 156 -0.44 -19.12 0.45
N ALA A 157 0.38 -18.10 0.17
CA ALA A 157 0.51 -16.90 1.00
C ALA A 157 -0.80 -16.10 1.07
N ILE A 158 -1.49 -15.93 -0.06
CA ILE A 158 -2.79 -15.24 -0.10
C ILE A 158 -3.88 -16.10 0.57
N GLU A 159 -3.88 -17.41 0.35
CA GLU A 159 -4.83 -18.35 0.99
C GLU A 159 -4.67 -18.34 2.52
N GLN A 160 -3.43 -18.36 3.01
CA GLN A 160 -3.14 -18.24 4.43
C GLN A 160 -3.69 -16.93 5.02
N ALA A 161 -3.47 -15.80 4.33
CA ALA A 161 -4.00 -14.52 4.78
C ALA A 161 -5.54 -14.48 4.75
N ARG A 162 -6.15 -15.09 3.72
CA ARG A 162 -7.62 -15.17 3.58
C ARG A 162 -8.24 -15.92 4.75
N GLU A 163 -7.69 -17.07 5.10
CA GLU A 163 -8.17 -17.89 6.22
C GLU A 163 -8.04 -17.12 7.53
N ALA A 164 -6.86 -16.57 7.81
CA ALA A 164 -6.63 -15.81 9.04
C ALA A 164 -7.54 -14.56 9.16
N LEU A 165 -7.74 -13.82 8.07
CA LEU A 165 -8.66 -12.67 8.05
C LEU A 165 -10.10 -13.13 8.24
N GLY A 166 -10.50 -14.26 7.66
CA GLY A 166 -11.80 -14.87 7.87
C GLY A 166 -12.04 -15.23 9.32
N ASP A 167 -11.08 -15.88 9.98
CA ASP A 167 -11.14 -16.25 11.38
C ASP A 167 -11.21 -15.03 12.31
N ILE A 168 -10.45 -13.96 12.02
CA ILE A 168 -10.45 -12.73 12.83
C ILE A 168 -11.79 -11.97 12.69
N THR A 169 -12.36 -11.96 11.49
CA THR A 169 -13.53 -11.13 11.19
C THR A 169 -14.85 -11.86 11.36
N GLU A 170 -14.84 -13.20 11.38
CA GLU A 170 -16.00 -14.08 11.26
C GLU A 170 -16.81 -13.83 9.97
N ILE A 171 -16.13 -13.38 8.90
CA ILE A 171 -16.72 -13.05 7.60
C ILE A 171 -15.92 -13.73 6.49
N THR A 172 -16.56 -14.11 5.40
CA THR A 172 -15.90 -14.72 4.24
C THR A 172 -15.08 -13.68 3.46
N TRP A 173 -13.78 -13.91 3.33
CA TRP A 173 -12.89 -13.14 2.44
C TRP A 173 -12.69 -13.87 1.10
N GLY A 174 -12.63 -13.14 -0.01
CA GLY A 174 -12.41 -13.70 -1.35
C GLY A 174 -11.06 -13.36 -1.97
N ILE A 175 -10.10 -12.85 -1.20
CA ILE A 175 -8.75 -12.57 -1.70
C ILE A 175 -8.10 -13.84 -2.25
N GLN A 176 -7.52 -13.75 -3.44
CA GLN A 176 -6.92 -14.87 -4.15
C GLN A 176 -5.91 -14.42 -5.20
N ARG A 177 -5.11 -15.35 -5.70
CA ARG A 177 -4.11 -15.07 -6.74
C ARG A 177 -4.74 -14.85 -8.12
N ASP A 178 -5.79 -15.59 -8.45
CA ASP A 178 -6.25 -15.78 -9.84
C ASP A 178 -7.26 -14.73 -10.31
N SER A 179 -7.73 -13.86 -9.42
CA SER A 179 -8.51 -12.67 -9.77
C SER A 179 -8.23 -11.56 -8.76
N TYR A 180 -8.40 -10.31 -9.21
CA TYR A 180 -8.17 -9.11 -8.38
C TYR A 180 -6.82 -9.16 -7.64
N TYR A 181 -5.77 -9.62 -8.34
CA TYR A 181 -4.50 -9.98 -7.70
C TYR A 181 -3.86 -8.82 -6.94
N GLN A 182 -3.93 -7.60 -7.49
CA GLN A 182 -3.41 -6.41 -6.83
C GLN A 182 -4.07 -6.21 -5.46
N MET A 183 -5.40 -6.19 -5.42
CA MET A 183 -6.14 -6.01 -4.19
C MET A 183 -5.91 -7.14 -3.20
N SER A 184 -5.97 -8.38 -3.67
CA SER A 184 -5.70 -9.57 -2.86
C SER A 184 -4.31 -9.53 -2.22
N ASN A 185 -3.28 -9.12 -2.97
CA ASN A 185 -1.95 -9.03 -2.42
C ASN A 185 -1.78 -7.88 -1.41
N ARG A 186 -2.47 -6.74 -1.55
CA ARG A 186 -2.38 -5.65 -0.56
C ARG A 186 -2.86 -6.08 0.81
N PHE A 187 -4.01 -6.73 0.86
CA PHE A 187 -4.57 -7.26 2.10
C PHE A 187 -3.70 -8.38 2.69
N ALA A 188 -3.21 -9.30 1.85
CA ALA A 188 -2.34 -10.37 2.32
C ALA A 188 -1.03 -9.82 2.94
N TRP A 189 -0.40 -8.83 2.31
CA TRP A 189 0.83 -8.23 2.83
C TRP A 189 0.61 -7.40 4.10
N ALA A 190 -0.49 -6.64 4.16
CA ALA A 190 -0.83 -5.87 5.36
C ALA A 190 -1.12 -6.79 6.56
N TRP A 191 -1.85 -7.88 6.34
CA TRP A 191 -2.04 -8.93 7.35
C TRP A 191 -0.71 -9.55 7.78
N LYS A 192 0.16 -9.92 6.81
CA LYS A 192 1.43 -10.57 7.13
C LYS A 192 2.33 -9.70 7.99
N LEU A 193 2.43 -8.41 7.69
CA LEU A 193 3.16 -7.45 8.52
C LEU A 193 2.63 -7.41 9.95
N ALA A 194 1.30 -7.37 10.12
CA ALA A 194 0.67 -7.43 11.43
C ALA A 194 0.95 -8.76 12.15
N SER A 195 0.95 -9.90 11.44
CA SER A 195 1.35 -11.19 12.03
C SER A 195 2.83 -11.27 12.43
N LEU A 196 3.66 -10.35 11.92
CA LEU A 196 5.07 -10.18 12.30
C LEU A 196 5.22 -9.11 13.40
N GLY A 197 4.14 -8.71 14.07
CA GLY A 197 4.17 -7.73 15.16
C GLY A 197 4.38 -6.29 14.70
N ILE A 198 4.10 -5.95 13.43
CA ILE A 198 4.15 -4.58 12.93
C ILE A 198 2.72 -4.07 12.76
N PRO A 199 2.26 -3.08 13.55
CA PRO A 199 0.98 -2.43 13.30
C PRO A 199 0.94 -1.79 11.90
N VAL A 200 -0.14 -1.98 11.16
CA VAL A 200 -0.29 -1.49 9.79
C VAL A 200 -1.60 -0.76 9.57
N VAL A 201 -1.52 0.39 8.90
CA VAL A 201 -2.66 1.01 8.22
C VAL A 201 -2.52 0.72 6.72
N LEU A 202 -3.53 0.10 6.11
CA LEU A 202 -3.64 -0.04 4.66
C LEU A 202 -4.64 0.98 4.15
N LEU A 203 -4.16 2.03 3.49
CA LEU A 203 -4.99 3.10 2.96
C LEU A 203 -5.20 2.90 1.45
N TYR A 204 -6.43 2.58 1.08
CA TYR A 204 -6.90 2.74 -0.29
C TYR A 204 -7.30 4.19 -0.52
N LEU A 205 -6.60 4.86 -1.43
CA LEU A 205 -6.75 6.30 -1.68
C LEU A 205 -7.26 6.56 -3.10
N GLY A 206 -8.51 7.00 -3.23
CA GLY A 206 -9.06 7.47 -4.50
C GLY A 206 -8.81 8.97 -4.72
N PHE A 207 -8.02 9.30 -5.72
CA PHE A 207 -7.81 10.67 -6.15
C PHE A 207 -8.97 11.17 -7.00
N LEU A 208 -9.59 12.27 -6.58
CA LEU A 208 -10.73 12.87 -7.26
C LEU A 208 -10.30 13.87 -8.34
N SER A 209 -11.12 14.00 -9.38
CA SER A 209 -10.95 14.92 -10.50
C SER A 209 -9.61 14.71 -11.22
N ALA A 210 -9.31 13.46 -11.58
CA ALA A 210 -8.04 13.10 -12.19
C ALA A 210 -7.94 13.43 -13.69
N GLU A 211 -7.99 14.72 -14.05
CA GLU A 211 -8.18 15.19 -15.43
C GLU A 211 -7.17 14.64 -16.46
N ASP A 212 -5.92 14.39 -16.07
CA ASP A 212 -4.92 13.75 -16.93
C ASP A 212 -5.32 12.32 -17.37
N MET A 213 -6.03 11.60 -16.51
CA MET A 213 -6.59 10.28 -16.83
C MET A 213 -7.86 10.40 -17.68
N GLN A 214 -8.67 11.43 -17.43
CA GLN A 214 -9.82 11.73 -18.29
C GLN A 214 -9.38 12.07 -19.73
N ALA A 215 -8.29 12.84 -19.87
CA ALA A 215 -7.69 13.16 -21.17
C ALA A 215 -7.20 11.90 -21.92
N LYS A 216 -6.87 10.83 -21.18
CA LYS A 216 -6.55 9.50 -21.73
C LYS A 216 -7.77 8.61 -21.98
N GLY A 217 -8.98 9.13 -21.79
CA GLY A 217 -10.24 8.43 -22.04
C GLY A 217 -10.74 7.58 -20.88
N TYR A 218 -10.13 7.67 -19.69
CA TYR A 218 -10.59 6.93 -18.52
C TYR A 218 -11.75 7.64 -17.80
N ARG A 219 -12.65 6.85 -17.21
CA ARG A 219 -13.69 7.37 -16.32
C ARG A 219 -13.10 7.64 -14.94
N ILE A 220 -12.96 8.90 -14.58
CA ILE A 220 -12.33 9.34 -13.32
C ILE A 220 -13.33 9.39 -12.16
N TYR A 221 -12.82 9.34 -10.93
CA TYR A 221 -13.62 9.67 -9.75
C TYR A 221 -13.88 11.18 -9.70
N GLN A 222 -15.13 11.62 -9.81
CA GLN A 222 -15.50 13.04 -9.67
C GLN A 222 -15.68 13.42 -8.22
N ASN A 223 -16.21 12.49 -7.42
CA ASN A 223 -16.51 12.72 -6.02
C ASN A 223 -16.27 11.44 -5.20
N LYS A 224 -16.38 11.55 -3.88
CA LYS A 224 -16.21 10.43 -2.95
C LYS A 224 -17.17 9.26 -3.26
N ALA A 225 -18.40 9.54 -3.69
CA ALA A 225 -19.38 8.49 -3.96
C ALA A 225 -18.95 7.60 -5.14
N ASP A 226 -18.27 8.16 -6.15
CA ASP A 226 -17.78 7.35 -7.29
C ASP A 226 -16.77 6.28 -6.84
N LEU A 227 -15.86 6.64 -5.92
CA LEU A 227 -14.92 5.69 -5.32
C LEU A 227 -15.67 4.65 -4.48
N PHE A 228 -16.56 5.10 -3.60
CA PHE A 228 -17.25 4.21 -2.68
C PHE A 228 -18.16 3.22 -3.43
N ASN A 229 -18.84 3.66 -4.48
CA ASN A 229 -19.67 2.80 -5.32
C ASN A 229 -18.86 1.68 -6.00
N GLU A 230 -17.63 1.96 -6.43
CA GLU A 230 -16.74 0.91 -6.97
C GLU A 230 -16.38 -0.12 -5.90
N PHE A 231 -15.95 0.34 -4.71
CA PHE A 231 -15.53 -0.54 -3.63
C PHE A 231 -16.70 -1.24 -2.89
N GLN A 232 -17.92 -0.77 -3.10
CA GLN A 232 -19.17 -1.40 -2.62
C GLN A 232 -19.82 -2.30 -3.68
N SER A 233 -19.28 -2.39 -4.89
CA SER A 233 -19.83 -3.26 -5.93
C SER A 233 -19.78 -4.73 -5.53
N ASP A 234 -20.71 -5.54 -6.04
CA ASP A 234 -20.75 -6.98 -5.81
C ASP A 234 -19.43 -7.67 -6.17
N GLU A 235 -18.73 -7.17 -7.20
CA GLU A 235 -17.46 -7.75 -7.64
C GLU A 235 -16.34 -7.53 -6.62
N ILE A 236 -16.19 -6.30 -6.11
CA ILE A 236 -15.16 -5.97 -5.12
C ILE A 236 -15.49 -6.55 -3.75
N THR A 237 -16.75 -6.47 -3.33
CA THR A 237 -17.21 -6.98 -2.02
C THR A 237 -17.08 -8.49 -1.89
N ARG A 238 -17.15 -9.24 -3.00
CA ARG A 238 -16.82 -10.66 -3.01
C ARG A 238 -15.34 -10.95 -2.70
N ILE A 239 -14.45 -10.01 -2.96
CA ILE A 239 -13.01 -10.16 -2.72
C ILE A 239 -12.64 -9.63 -1.32
N VAL A 240 -13.07 -8.41 -1.01
CA VAL A 240 -12.87 -7.75 0.29
C VAL A 240 -14.23 -7.33 0.82
N PRO A 241 -14.74 -7.95 1.90
CA PRO A 241 -16.04 -7.63 2.46
C PRO A 241 -16.17 -6.14 2.80
N TYR A 242 -17.35 -5.57 2.58
CA TYR A 242 -17.56 -4.14 2.84
C TYR A 242 -17.32 -3.79 4.31
N GLU A 243 -17.69 -4.69 5.22
CA GLU A 243 -17.55 -4.58 6.67
C GLU A 243 -16.10 -4.65 7.15
N ALA A 244 -15.17 -5.08 6.29
CA ALA A 244 -13.76 -5.08 6.61
C ALA A 244 -13.17 -3.67 6.60
N TRP A 245 -13.68 -2.78 5.73
CA TRP A 245 -13.22 -1.39 5.66
C TRP A 245 -13.57 -0.63 6.94
N GLU A 246 -12.66 0.21 7.40
CA GLU A 246 -12.80 0.99 8.65
C GLU A 246 -12.88 0.13 9.92
N LYS A 247 -12.70 -1.19 9.84
CA LYS A 247 -12.71 -2.08 10.99
C LYS A 247 -11.27 -2.41 11.39
N PRO A 248 -10.79 -1.94 12.56
CA PRO A 248 -9.52 -2.41 13.10
C PRO A 248 -9.56 -3.92 13.34
N LEU A 249 -8.52 -4.62 12.92
CA LEU A 249 -8.37 -6.06 13.04
C LEU A 249 -7.25 -6.38 14.02
N ASP A 250 -7.56 -7.17 15.05
CA ASP A 250 -6.59 -7.69 16.02
C ASP A 250 -5.92 -8.95 15.44
N VAL A 251 -4.78 -8.78 14.77
CA VAL A 251 -3.98 -9.89 14.26
C VAL A 251 -3.10 -10.42 15.38
N LYS A 252 -3.09 -11.73 15.61
CA LYS A 252 -2.13 -12.35 16.53
C LYS A 252 -0.77 -12.44 15.85
N ASP A 253 0.27 -11.90 16.50
CA ASP A 253 1.63 -12.06 16.04
C ASP A 253 2.23 -13.42 16.43
N SER A 254 3.49 -13.66 16.06
CA SER A 254 4.22 -14.89 16.37
C SER A 254 4.39 -15.17 17.87
N SER A 255 4.26 -14.15 18.73
CA SER A 255 4.29 -14.27 20.18
C SER A 255 2.89 -14.47 20.78
N GLY A 256 1.84 -14.37 19.96
CA GLY A 256 0.44 -14.43 20.37
C GLY A 256 -0.12 -13.08 20.81
N ASP A 257 0.67 -12.01 20.74
CA ASP A 257 0.25 -10.66 21.10
C ASP A 257 -0.61 -10.04 20.00
N LYS A 258 -1.51 -9.13 20.39
CA LYS A 258 -2.38 -8.44 19.45
C LYS A 258 -1.64 -7.32 18.74
N THR A 259 -1.66 -7.36 17.41
CA THR A 259 -1.11 -6.34 16.52
C THR A 259 -2.19 -5.82 15.58
N LEU A 260 -2.33 -4.50 15.49
CA LEU A 260 -3.39 -3.87 14.71
C LEU A 260 -3.12 -3.90 13.21
N PHE A 261 -4.13 -4.32 12.45
CA PHE A 261 -4.25 -4.06 11.02
C PHE A 261 -5.51 -3.21 10.77
N VAL A 262 -5.35 -2.03 10.18
CA VAL A 262 -6.43 -1.06 9.94
C VAL A 262 -6.57 -0.77 8.44
N PRO A 263 -7.51 -1.41 7.73
CA PRO A 263 -7.85 -1.05 6.36
C PRO A 263 -8.73 0.21 6.33
N LEU A 264 -8.35 1.20 5.51
CA LEU A 264 -9.06 2.46 5.34
C LEU A 264 -9.37 2.70 3.86
N LEU A 265 -10.56 3.26 3.58
CA LEU A 265 -10.93 3.75 2.26
C LEU A 265 -11.15 5.26 2.32
N ARG A 266 -10.34 6.04 1.61
CA ARG A 266 -10.43 7.51 1.58
C ARG A 266 -10.39 8.04 0.17
N SER A 267 -10.91 9.25 0.01
CA SER A 267 -10.74 10.02 -1.21
C SER A 267 -10.05 11.34 -0.92
N LEU A 268 -9.42 11.90 -1.95
CA LEU A 268 -8.69 13.15 -1.86
C LEU A 268 -8.86 13.96 -3.14
N SER A 269 -9.27 15.22 -2.99
CA SER A 269 -9.34 16.17 -4.09
C SER A 269 -7.94 16.60 -4.52
N CYS A 270 -7.66 16.49 -5.81
CA CYS A 270 -6.36 16.82 -6.40
C CYS A 270 -6.10 18.32 -6.57
N ASN A 271 -6.99 19.16 -6.04
CA ASN A 271 -6.77 20.60 -5.93
C ASN A 271 -5.74 20.85 -4.82
N VAL A 272 -4.50 20.41 -5.05
CA VAL A 272 -3.34 20.89 -4.32
C VAL A 272 -3.14 22.32 -4.84
N SER A 273 -3.92 23.26 -4.32
CA SER A 273 -3.56 24.66 -4.46
C SER A 273 -2.20 24.81 -3.81
N LEU A 274 -1.18 25.14 -4.60
CA LEU A 274 0.18 25.45 -4.16
C LEU A 274 0.24 26.74 -3.29
N SER A 275 -0.89 27.18 -2.74
CA SER A 275 -0.97 28.31 -1.81
C SER A 275 -0.18 28.06 -0.52
#